data_AF-A0A2R6KFB1-F1
#
_entry.id   AF-A0A2R6KFB1-F1
#
_cell.length_a   1.000
_cell.length_b   1.000
_cell.length_c   1.000
_cell.angle_alpha   90.00
_cell.angle_beta   90.00
_cell.angle_gamma   90.00
#
_symmetry.space_group_name_H-M   'P 1'
#
loop_
_entity.id
_entity.type
_entity.pdbx_description
1 polymer ?
#
loop_
_entity_poly.entity_id
_entity_poly.type
_entity_poly.pdbx_seq_one_letter_code
_entity_poly.pdbx_strand_id
1 'polypeptide(L)'
;MGADSVAAQDHGGDRERPEADGRPYEIRGRVGDPAGTVLDAADEVDAVAVGPRDRPAVQQALFGGVSGEIIENADRPVVVV
;
A
#
# COMPACT_ATOMS: atom_id res chain seq x y z
N MET A 1 -16.95 -21.93 -21.37
CA MET A 1 -17.35 -20.53 -21.58
C MET A 1 -16.54 -19.73 -20.58
N GLY A 2 -15.42 -19.11 -20.86
CA GLY A 2 -14.74 -18.74 -22.10
C GLY A 2 -14.07 -17.40 -21.80
N ALA A 3 -12.72 -17.41 -21.79
CA ALA A 3 -11.82 -16.26 -21.64
C ALA A 3 -11.85 -15.59 -20.23
N ASP A 4 -10.76 -15.13 -19.61
CA ASP A 4 -9.51 -14.63 -20.15
C ASP A 4 -8.36 -14.85 -19.16
N SER A 5 -7.18 -15.13 -19.70
CA SER A 5 -5.90 -14.99 -19.04
C SER A 5 -5.76 -13.59 -18.45
N VAL A 6 -5.72 -13.47 -17.12
CA VAL A 6 -5.32 -12.22 -16.48
C VAL A 6 -3.82 -12.30 -16.24
N ALA A 7 -3.09 -11.50 -17.02
CA ALA A 7 -1.66 -11.31 -16.86
C ALA A 7 -1.34 -11.01 -15.39
N ALA A 8 -0.51 -11.84 -14.78
CA ALA A 8 0.23 -11.43 -13.60
C ALA A 8 1.11 -10.25 -14.03
N GLN A 9 0.65 -9.03 -13.75
CA GLN A 9 1.50 -7.86 -13.86
C GLN A 9 2.45 -7.92 -12.68
N ASP A 10 3.58 -8.58 -12.89
CA ASP A 10 4.67 -8.65 -11.95
C ASP A 10 5.34 -7.26 -11.85
N HIS A 11 5.00 -6.53 -10.78
CA HIS A 11 5.75 -5.38 -10.28
C HIS A 11 6.50 -5.74 -8.99
N GLY A 12 6.94 -7.00 -8.86
CA GLY A 12 7.87 -7.45 -7.84
C GLY A 12 9.27 -6.88 -8.05
N GLY A 13 9.41 -5.55 -8.03
CA GLY A 13 10.72 -4.94 -7.81
C GLY A 13 11.25 -5.37 -6.44
N ASP A 14 12.56 -5.59 -6.35
CA ASP A 14 13.28 -5.96 -5.14
C ASP A 14 12.88 -5.06 -3.97
N ARG A 15 11.94 -5.51 -3.13
CA ARG A 15 11.54 -4.80 -1.92
C ARG A 15 12.60 -5.13 -0.86
N GLU A 16 13.49 -4.18 -0.61
CA GLU A 16 14.44 -4.29 0.51
C GLU A 16 13.66 -4.60 1.79
N ARG A 17 14.13 -5.61 2.52
CA ARG A 17 13.58 -5.90 3.83
C ARG A 17 13.89 -4.72 4.74
N PRO A 18 12.92 -4.20 5.50
CA PRO A 18 13.22 -3.16 6.47
C PRO A 18 14.32 -3.65 7.41
N GLU A 19 15.31 -2.78 7.66
CA GLU A 19 16.32 -3.02 8.68
C GLU A 19 15.62 -3.11 10.03
N ALA A 20 15.62 -4.31 10.62
CA ALA A 20 14.92 -4.54 11.87
C ALA A 20 15.68 -3.84 13.01
N ASP A 21 15.10 -2.79 13.57
CA ASP A 21 15.57 -2.11 14.78
C ASP A 21 15.26 -2.89 16.08
N GLY A 22 14.95 -4.18 15.95
CA GLY A 22 14.54 -5.06 17.04
C GLY A 22 13.05 -5.02 17.36
N ARG A 23 12.24 -4.21 16.66
CA ARG A 23 10.79 -4.21 16.82
C ARG A 23 10.16 -5.40 16.09
N PRO A 24 9.18 -6.10 16.69
CA PRO A 24 8.43 -7.15 16.00
C PRO A 24 7.69 -6.55 14.79
N TYR A 25 7.81 -7.20 13.64
CA TYR A 25 7.08 -6.85 12.42
C TYR A 25 6.68 -8.11 11.66
N GLU A 26 5.64 -7.98 10.84
CA GLU A 26 5.19 -9.01 9.91
C GLU A 26 5.16 -8.42 8.51
N ILE A 27 5.69 -9.14 7.51
CA ILE A 27 5.59 -8.74 6.10
C ILE A 27 4.44 -9.51 5.46
N ARG A 28 3.46 -8.78 4.94
CA ARG A 28 2.31 -9.33 4.21
C ARG A 28 2.31 -8.84 2.77
N GLY A 29 2.47 -9.77 1.82
CA GLY A 29 2.24 -9.53 0.39
C GLY A 29 0.79 -9.83 0.02
N ARG A 30 0.20 -9.02 -0.86
CA ARG A 30 -1.16 -9.19 -1.41
C ARG A 30 -1.17 -8.88 -2.90
N VAL A 31 -2.13 -9.44 -3.63
CA VAL A 31 -2.36 -9.22 -5.05
C VAL A 31 -3.82 -8.81 -5.23
N GLY A 32 -4.07 -7.80 -6.04
CA GLY A 32 -5.39 -7.24 -6.26
C GLY A 32 -5.32 -5.73 -6.40
N ASP A 33 -6.44 -5.06 -6.13
CA ASP A 33 -6.48 -3.61 -6.03
C ASP A 33 -5.61 -3.13 -4.84
N PRO A 34 -4.60 -2.28 -5.06
CA PRO A 34 -3.69 -1.88 -3.99
C PRO A 34 -4.37 -1.15 -2.83
N ALA A 35 -5.35 -0.28 -3.10
CA ALA A 35 -6.02 0.47 -2.05
C ALA A 35 -6.98 -0.45 -1.28
N GLY A 36 -7.82 -1.22 -1.99
CA GLY A 36 -8.73 -2.19 -1.41
C GLY A 36 -8.01 -3.21 -0.53
N THR A 37 -6.88 -3.77 -0.99
CA THR A 37 -6.11 -4.73 -0.19
C THR A 37 -5.48 -4.12 1.07
N VAL A 38 -5.19 -2.81 1.08
CA VAL A 38 -4.74 -2.11 2.29
C VAL A 38 -5.92 -1.81 3.22
N LEU A 39 -7.07 -1.40 2.68
CA LEU A 39 -8.28 -1.11 3.45
C LEU A 39 -8.79 -2.37 4.17
N ASP A 40 -8.86 -3.50 3.48
CA ASP A 40 -9.22 -4.79 4.09
C ASP A 40 -8.29 -5.17 5.25
N ALA A 41 -6.99 -4.88 5.11
CA ALA A 41 -6.01 -5.12 6.17
C ALA A 41 -6.08 -4.10 7.31
N ALA A 42 -6.62 -2.90 7.05
CA ALA A 42 -6.75 -1.84 8.04
C ALA A 42 -7.74 -2.20 9.16
N ASP A 43 -8.72 -3.06 8.87
CA ASP A 43 -9.71 -3.52 9.86
C ASP A 43 -9.05 -4.21 11.07
N GLU A 44 -7.90 -4.87 10.84
CA GLU A 44 -7.16 -5.63 11.84
C GLU A 44 -6.20 -4.78 12.70
N VAL A 45 -6.02 -3.49 12.40
CA VAL A 45 -5.01 -2.63 13.05
C VAL A 45 -5.61 -1.32 13.57
N ASP A 46 -4.86 -0.64 14.43
CA ASP A 46 -5.30 0.62 15.06
C ASP A 46 -5.12 1.85 14.15
N ALA A 47 -4.16 1.82 13.23
CA ALA A 47 -3.84 2.93 12.32
C ALA A 47 -3.03 2.45 11.11
N VAL A 48 -3.06 3.25 10.03
CA VAL A 48 -2.32 3.00 8.80
C VAL A 48 -1.30 4.13 8.57
N ALA A 49 -0.06 3.77 8.25
CA ALA A 49 0.97 4.73 7.85
C ALA A 49 1.32 4.53 6.36
N VAL A 50 1.26 5.61 5.59
CA VAL A 50 1.61 5.62 4.16
C VAL A 50 2.67 6.67 3.89
N GLY A 51 3.58 6.40 2.96
CA GLY A 51 4.67 7.33 2.61
C GLY A 51 4.96 7.32 1.11
N PRO A 52 5.68 8.32 0.59
CA PRO A 52 6.09 8.36 -0.79
C PRO A 52 7.12 7.25 -1.07
N ARG A 53 7.08 6.71 -2.28
CA ARG A 53 8.18 5.89 -2.80
C ARG A 53 9.28 6.83 -3.30
N ASP A 54 10.51 6.67 -2.77
CA ASP A 54 11.81 7.20 -3.21
C ASP A 54 11.84 8.60 -3.89
N ARG A 55 12.33 9.62 -3.17
CA ARG A 55 12.31 11.07 -3.51
C ARG A 55 13.20 11.48 -4.73
N PRO A 56 13.00 12.64 -5.41
CA PRO A 56 11.93 13.65 -5.31
C PRO A 56 11.28 14.12 -6.64
N ALA A 57 9.97 14.45 -6.57
CA ALA A 57 9.35 15.56 -7.34
C ALA A 57 8.15 16.17 -6.59
N VAL A 58 8.26 16.32 -5.26
CA VAL A 58 7.68 17.32 -4.33
C VAL A 58 6.24 17.89 -4.49
N GLN A 59 5.48 17.80 -5.59
CA GLN A 59 4.18 18.53 -5.68
C GLN A 59 3.13 18.06 -6.71
N GLN A 60 3.34 16.99 -7.50
CA GLN A 60 2.33 16.50 -8.46
C GLN A 60 1.77 15.15 -7.95
N ALA A 61 0.60 14.96 -7.33
CA ALA A 61 -0.58 15.75 -7.09
C ALA A 61 -1.18 15.28 -5.76
N LEU A 62 -1.40 16.18 -4.81
CA LEU A 62 -1.41 15.90 -3.37
C LEU A 62 -2.46 14.91 -2.79
N PHE A 63 -3.40 14.35 -3.56
CA PHE A 63 -4.26 13.22 -3.14
C PHE A 63 -4.73 12.32 -4.31
N GLY A 64 -3.94 12.17 -5.38
CA GLY A 64 -4.28 11.28 -6.50
C GLY A 64 -3.41 10.02 -6.54
N GLY A 65 -4.02 8.84 -6.35
CA GLY A 65 -3.37 7.52 -6.35
C GLY A 65 -3.74 6.68 -5.12
N VAL A 66 -3.03 5.57 -4.89
CA VAL A 66 -3.34 4.60 -3.83
C VAL A 66 -3.43 5.24 -2.45
N SER A 67 -2.47 6.11 -2.08
CA SER A 67 -2.51 6.81 -0.79
C SER A 67 -3.72 7.75 -0.64
N GLY A 68 -4.15 8.40 -1.73
CA GLY A 68 -5.34 9.25 -1.73
C GLY A 68 -6.60 8.43 -1.50
N GLU A 69 -6.75 7.32 -2.22
CA GLU A 69 -7.89 6.41 -2.08
C GLU A 69 -7.99 5.80 -0.67
N ILE A 70 -6.85 5.48 -0.05
CA ILE A 70 -6.81 5.03 1.35
C ILE A 70 -7.26 6.16 2.29
N ILE A 71 -6.75 7.38 2.13
CA ILE A 71 -7.14 8.52 2.98
C ILE A 71 -8.64 8.81 2.89
N GLU A 72 -9.23 8.66 1.69
CA GLU A 72 -10.65 8.91 1.46
C GLU A 72 -11.57 7.84 2.06
N ASN A 73 -11.13 6.57 2.09
CA ASN A 73 -12.01 5.43 2.40
C ASN A 73 -11.66 4.66 3.69
N ALA A 74 -10.55 4.98 4.36
CA ALA A 74 -10.17 4.26 5.58
C ALA A 74 -11.08 4.58 6.77
N ASP A 75 -11.57 3.51 7.41
CA ASP A 75 -12.26 3.60 8.71
C ASP A 75 -11.30 3.80 9.90
N ARG A 76 -9.99 3.63 9.66
CA ARG A 76 -8.93 3.83 10.66
C ARG A 76 -8.14 5.11 10.42
N PRO A 77 -7.56 5.73 11.47
CA PRO A 77 -6.66 6.86 11.30
C PRO A 77 -5.52 6.58 10.33
N VAL A 78 -5.31 7.50 9.38
CA VAL A 78 -4.22 7.44 8.40
C VAL A 78 -3.19 8.54 8.70
N VAL A 79 -1.91 8.16 8.77
CA VAL A 79 -0.78 9.08 8.91
C VAL A 79 0.05 9.05 7.65
N VAL A 80 0.34 10.22 7.09
CA VAL A 80 1.24 10.38 5.94
C VAL A 80 2.65 10.73 6.46
N VAL A 81 3.66 9.93 6.09
CA VAL A 81 5.06 10.02 6.59
C VAL A 81 6.09 10.33 5.51
#